data_AF-A0A3N5VJW7-F1
#
_entry.id   AF-A0A3N5VJW7-F1
#
_cell.length_a   1.000
_cell.length_b   1.000
_cell.length_c   1.000
_cell.angle_alpha   90.00
_cell.angle_beta   90.00
_cell.angle_gamma   90.00
#
_symmetry.space_group_name_H-M   'P 1'
#
loop_
_entity.id
_entity.type
_entity.pdbx_description
1 polymer ?
#
loop_
_entity_poly.entity_id
_entity_poly.type
_entity_poly.pdbx_seq_one_letter_code
_entity_poly.pdbx_strand_id
1 'polypeptide(L)'
;MIHTLLVTIIVEGALGLGYSIWRRKPVAAILITGIFANLLTQSFLWVVLNFFFSHYLTTLLLAEILIWMIESLLLYSVPANRLRFNDAILLSLSMNLGSFALGWFLAI
;
A
#
# COMPACT_ATOMS: atom_id res chain seq x y z
N MET A 1 -13.79 6.59 1.46
CA MET A 1 -13.56 5.14 1.29
C MET A 1 -13.43 4.75 -0.19
N ILE A 2 -14.49 4.85 -1.02
CA ILE A 2 -14.37 4.45 -2.45
C ILE A 2 -13.45 5.38 -3.24
N HIS A 3 -13.53 6.70 -3.00
CA HIS A 3 -12.72 7.67 -3.74
C HIS A 3 -11.26 7.60 -3.32
N THR A 4 -10.99 7.46 -2.02
CA THR A 4 -9.65 7.23 -1.47
C THR A 4 -9.04 5.93 -2.02
N LEU A 5 -9.78 4.83 -2.01
CA LEU A 5 -9.33 3.54 -2.57
C LEU A 5 -9.01 3.63 -4.06
N LEU A 6 -9.83 4.31 -4.86
CA LEU A 6 -9.55 4.51 -6.28
C LEU A 6 -8.25 5.28 -6.50
N VAL A 7 -8.04 6.37 -5.77
CA VAL A 7 -6.80 7.16 -5.85
C VAL A 7 -5.61 6.32 -5.43
N THR A 8 -5.70 5.61 -4.31
CA THR A 8 -4.66 4.69 -3.82
C THR A 8 -4.30 3.63 -4.87
N ILE A 9 -5.29 2.93 -5.44
CA ILE A 9 -5.05 1.90 -6.46
C ILE A 9 -4.40 2.49 -7.72
N ILE A 10 -4.78 3.69 -8.15
CA ILE A 10 -4.17 4.33 -9.33
C ILE A 10 -2.71 4.71 -9.06
N VAL A 11 -2.46 5.36 -7.92
CA VAL A 11 -1.12 5.82 -7.53
C VAL A 11 -0.19 4.63 -7.34
N GLU A 12 -0.61 3.66 -6.54
CA GLU A 12 0.20 2.49 -6.24
C GLU A 12 0.32 1.56 -7.43
N GLY A 13 -0.73 1.47 -8.26
CA GLY A 13 -0.68 0.79 -9.54
C GLY A 13 0.38 1.41 -10.45
N ALA A 14 0.45 2.74 -10.53
CA ALA A 14 1.46 3.43 -11.33
C ALA A 14 2.88 3.21 -10.77
N LEU A 15 3.06 3.25 -9.45
CA LEU A 15 4.34 2.97 -8.79
C LEU A 15 4.76 1.51 -8.97
N GLY A 16 3.84 0.56 -8.79
CA GLY A 16 4.04 -0.87 -9.01
C GLY A 16 4.37 -1.20 -10.46
N LEU A 17 3.71 -0.54 -11.42
CA LEU A 17 4.03 -0.61 -12.84
C LEU A 17 5.44 -0.10 -13.13
N GLY A 18 5.75 1.13 -12.67
CA GLY A 18 7.06 1.75 -12.86
C GLY A 18 8.18 0.88 -12.29
N TYR A 19 8.01 0.39 -11.06
CA TYR A 19 8.95 -0.51 -10.41
C TYR A 19 9.11 -1.83 -11.18
N SER A 20 8.00 -2.43 -11.60
CA SER A 20 8.03 -3.71 -12.31
C SER A 20 8.69 -3.61 -13.68
N ILE A 21 8.47 -2.52 -14.40
CA ILE A 21 9.15 -2.22 -15.67
C ILE A 21 10.65 -2.00 -15.42
N TRP A 22 11.00 -1.18 -14.43
CA TRP A 22 12.39 -0.86 -14.11
C TRP A 22 13.20 -2.08 -13.67
N ARG A 23 12.63 -2.94 -12.84
CA ARG A 23 13.28 -4.14 -12.29
C ARG A 23 12.99 -5.43 -13.06
N ARG A 24 12.27 -5.35 -14.19
CA ARG A 24 11.83 -6.49 -15.02
C ARG A 24 11.13 -7.58 -14.20
N LYS A 25 10.19 -7.17 -13.34
CA LYS A 25 9.39 -8.04 -12.47
C LYS A 25 8.01 -8.32 -13.09
N PRO A 26 7.33 -9.41 -12.69
CA PRO A 26 6.02 -9.76 -13.24
C PRO A 26 4.95 -8.76 -12.81
N VAL A 27 4.58 -7.88 -13.75
CA VAL A 27 3.63 -6.78 -13.54
C VAL A 27 2.28 -7.27 -12.99
N ALA A 28 1.66 -8.24 -13.66
CA ALA A 28 0.32 -8.70 -13.32
C ALA A 28 0.23 -9.25 -11.90
N ALA A 29 1.22 -10.06 -11.49
CA ALA A 29 1.27 -10.64 -10.15
C ALA A 29 1.42 -9.56 -9.07
N ILE A 30 2.31 -8.58 -9.30
CA ILE A 30 2.55 -7.47 -8.36
C ILE A 30 1.30 -6.59 -8.24
N LEU A 31 0.65 -6.24 -9.35
CA LEU A 31 -0.57 -5.44 -9.32
C LEU A 31 -1.73 -6.15 -8.62
N ILE A 32 -1.95 -7.44 -8.91
CA ILE A 32 -3.02 -8.21 -8.24
C ILE A 32 -2.75 -8.30 -6.74
N THR A 33 -1.50 -8.59 -6.36
CA THR A 33 -1.12 -8.65 -4.94
C THR A 33 -1.30 -7.29 -4.26
N GLY A 34 -0.90 -6.20 -4.93
CA GLY A 34 -1.05 -4.83 -4.43
C GLY A 34 -2.51 -4.42 -4.25
N ILE A 35 -3.38 -4.72 -5.23
CA ILE A 35 -4.82 -4.46 -5.11
C ILE A 35 -5.43 -5.24 -3.94
N PHE A 36 -5.07 -6.52 -3.82
CA PHE A 36 -5.58 -7.36 -2.73
C PHE A 36 -5.10 -6.86 -1.36
N ALA A 37 -3.81 -6.50 -1.25
CA ALA A 37 -3.24 -5.96 -0.03
C ALA A 37 -3.93 -4.65 0.36
N ASN A 38 -4.08 -3.71 -0.57
CA ASN A 38 -4.80 -2.45 -0.35
C ASN A 38 -6.24 -2.64 0.11
N LEU A 39 -6.98 -3.55 -0.51
CA LEU A 39 -8.36 -3.82 -0.10
C LEU A 39 -8.42 -4.28 1.36
N LEU A 40 -7.46 -5.09 1.79
CA LEU A 40 -7.36 -5.58 3.17
C LEU A 40 -6.90 -4.47 4.12
N THR A 41 -5.81 -3.78 3.80
CA THR A 41 -5.18 -2.78 4.66
C THR A 41 -6.02 -1.53 4.80
N GLN A 42 -6.63 -1.05 3.71
CA GLN A 42 -7.48 0.15 3.74
C GLN A 42 -8.82 -0.11 4.46
N SER A 43 -9.39 -1.32 4.33
CA SER A 43 -10.55 -1.72 5.13
C SER A 43 -10.22 -1.76 6.62
N PHE A 44 -9.06 -2.32 6.98
CA PHE A 44 -8.58 -2.35 8.35
C PHE A 44 -8.32 -0.94 8.90
N LEU A 45 -7.62 -0.09 8.13
CA LEU A 45 -7.35 1.30 8.49
C LEU A 45 -8.63 2.06 8.78
N TRP A 46 -9.64 1.90 7.94
CA TRP A 46 -10.94 2.57 8.12
C TRP A 46 -11.59 2.16 9.45
N VAL A 47 -11.61 0.86 9.76
CA VAL A 47 -12.15 0.38 11.05
C VAL A 47 -11.37 0.99 12.21
N VAL A 48 -10.04 0.91 12.18
CA VAL A 48 -9.17 1.40 13.25
C VAL A 48 -9.35 2.91 13.48
N LEU A 49 -9.38 3.72 12.43
CA LEU A 49 -9.54 5.17 12.56
C LEU A 49 -10.93 5.57 13.10
N ASN A 50 -11.99 4.80 12.79
CA ASN A 50 -13.32 5.04 13.37
C ASN A 50 -13.37 4.71 14.87
N PHE A 51 -12.69 3.64 15.30
CA PHE A 51 -12.64 3.27 16.72
C PHE A 51 -11.78 4.21 17.56
N PHE A 52 -10.69 4.74 17.00
CA PHE A 52 -9.71 5.57 17.72
C PHE A 52 -9.68 7.03 17.26
N PHE A 53 -10.84 7.59 16.90
CA PHE A 53 -10.95 8.95 16.34
C PHE A 53 -10.32 10.05 17.24
N SER A 54 -10.33 9.87 18.56
CA SER A 54 -9.76 10.82 19.53
C SER A 54 -8.23 10.96 19.45
N HIS A 55 -7.53 9.98 18.87
CA HIS A 55 -6.07 9.96 18.70
C HIS A 55 -5.68 9.81 17.23
N TYR A 56 -6.47 10.41 16.34
CA TYR A 56 -6.41 10.24 14.89
C TYR A 56 -4.98 10.21 14.31
N LEU A 57 -4.16 11.22 14.59
CA LEU A 57 -2.83 11.33 14.00
C LEU A 57 -1.88 10.21 14.45
N THR A 58 -1.86 9.91 15.75
CA THR A 58 -1.02 8.84 16.30
C THR A 58 -1.46 7.48 15.80
N THR A 59 -2.78 7.25 15.76
CA THR A 59 -3.36 6.02 15.25
C THR A 59 -3.08 5.85 13.76
N LEU A 60 -3.19 6.91 12.96
CA LEU A 60 -2.88 6.91 11.54
C LEU A 60 -1.42 6.51 11.30
N LEU A 61 -0.46 7.15 11.95
CA LEU A 61 0.97 6.84 11.78
C LEU A 61 1.30 5.40 12.19
N LEU A 62 0.74 4.90 13.29
CA LEU A 62 0.93 3.52 13.72
C LEU A 62 0.31 2.52 12.74
N ALA A 63 -0.88 2.85 12.23
CA ALA A 63 -1.56 2.02 11.24
C ALA A 63 -0.76 1.97 9.93
N GLU A 64 -0.21 3.09 9.45
CA GLU A 64 0.63 3.11 8.24
C GLU A 64 1.89 2.24 8.39
N ILE A 65 2.55 2.28 9.56
CA ILE A 65 3.69 1.39 9.83
C ILE A 65 3.27 -0.09 9.76
N LEU A 66 2.11 -0.42 10.32
CA LEU A 66 1.58 -1.78 10.31
C LEU A 66 1.18 -2.21 8.89
N ILE A 67 0.53 -1.34 8.13
CA ILE A 67 0.12 -1.54 6.74
C ILE A 67 1.34 -1.80 5.88
N TRP A 68 2.35 -0.94 5.96
CA TRP A 68 3.61 -1.11 5.25
C TRP A 68 4.26 -2.47 5.52
N MET A 69 4.29 -2.92 6.78
CA MET A 69 4.82 -4.25 7.14
C MET A 69 3.98 -5.38 6.55
N ILE A 70 2.64 -5.30 6.65
CA ILE A 70 1.73 -6.32 6.10
C ILE A 70 1.85 -6.40 4.59
N GLU A 71 1.88 -5.25 3.89
CA GLU A 71 2.05 -5.18 2.43
C GLU A 71 3.39 -5.73 1.98
N SER A 72 4.47 -5.38 2.68
CA SER A 72 5.80 -5.91 2.41
C SER A 72 5.81 -7.44 2.55
N LEU A 73 5.15 -7.95 3.60
CA LEU A 73 5.05 -9.39 3.84
C LEU A 73 4.21 -10.09 2.78
N LEU A 74 3.06 -9.53 2.37
CA LEU A 74 2.20 -10.08 1.33
C LEU A 74 2.92 -10.11 -0.03
N LEU A 75 3.57 -9.00 -0.41
CA LEU A 75 4.34 -8.91 -1.66
C LEU A 75 5.48 -9.91 -1.72
N TYR A 76 6.17 -10.14 -0.61
CA TYR A 76 7.24 -11.13 -0.50
C TYR A 76 6.72 -12.58 -0.50
N SER A 77 5.61 -12.83 0.21
CA SER A 77 5.10 -14.20 0.42
C SER A 77 4.50 -14.81 -0.84
N VAL A 78 4.01 -13.99 -1.78
CA VAL A 78 3.45 -14.45 -3.06
C VAL A 78 4.60 -14.81 -4.03
N PRO A 79 4.83 -16.10 -4.33
CA PRO A 79 5.99 -16.51 -5.14
C PRO A 79 5.93 -15.97 -6.57
N ALA A 80 4.71 -15.74 -7.08
CA ALA A 80 4.48 -15.19 -8.41
C ALA A 80 5.08 -13.79 -8.60
N ASN A 81 5.31 -13.03 -7.52
CA ASN A 81 5.88 -11.67 -7.59
C ASN A 81 7.39 -11.68 -7.86
N ARG A 82 8.09 -12.77 -7.54
CA ARG A 82 9.56 -12.89 -7.69
C ARG A 82 10.33 -11.74 -7.02
N LEU A 83 9.80 -11.24 -5.91
CA LEU A 83 10.41 -10.16 -5.12
C LEU A 83 11.32 -10.76 -4.05
N ARG A 84 12.50 -10.16 -3.87
CA ARG A 84 13.29 -10.37 -2.65
C ARG A 84 12.65 -9.58 -1.51
N PHE A 85 12.93 -9.96 -0.27
CA PHE A 85 12.38 -9.25 0.89
C PHE A 85 12.67 -7.74 0.85
N ASN A 86 13.91 -7.35 0.52
CA ASN A 86 14.29 -5.93 0.37
C ASN A 86 13.54 -5.23 -0.77
N ASP A 87 13.29 -5.94 -1.89
CA ASP A 87 12.53 -5.40 -3.01
C ASP A 87 11.06 -5.16 -2.61
N ALA A 88 10.48 -6.10 -1.84
CA ALA A 88 9.11 -6.00 -1.35
C ALA A 88 8.94 -4.87 -0.34
N ILE A 89 9.90 -4.70 0.58
CA ILE A 89 9.92 -3.58 1.53
C ILE A 89 10.00 -2.24 0.80
N LEU A 90 10.94 -2.12 -0.15
CA LEU A 90 11.15 -0.87 -0.88
C LEU A 90 9.92 -0.51 -1.72
N LEU A 91 9.35 -1.50 -2.41
CA LEU A 91 8.15 -1.32 -3.21
C LEU A 91 6.96 -0.89 -2.34
N SER A 92 6.69 -1.63 -1.26
CA SER A 92 5.63 -1.29 -0.30
C SER A 92 5.83 0.11 0.29
N LEU A 93 7.06 0.44 0.70
CA LEU A 93 7.37 1.77 1.24
C LEU A 93 7.08 2.88 0.21
N SER A 94 7.48 2.67 -1.05
CA SER A 94 7.23 3.65 -2.10
C SER A 94 5.74 3.83 -2.42
N MET A 95 4.98 2.72 -2.44
CA MET A 95 3.53 2.73 -2.63
C MET A 95 2.85 3.48 -1.49
N ASN A 96 3.13 3.09 -0.26
CA ASN A 96 2.51 3.63 0.93
C ASN A 96 2.87 5.13 1.14
N LEU A 97 4.13 5.53 0.96
CA LEU A 97 4.53 6.94 0.99
C LEU A 97 3.88 7.76 -0.13
N GLY A 98 3.79 7.21 -1.34
CA GLY A 98 3.14 7.87 -2.47
C GLY A 98 1.66 8.13 -2.19
N SER A 99 0.96 7.13 -1.68
CA SER A 99 -0.45 7.22 -1.30
C SER A 99 -0.67 8.16 -0.12
N PHE A 100 0.14 8.07 0.93
CA PHE A 100 0.05 8.93 2.11
C PHE A 100 0.29 10.41 1.75
N ALA A 101 1.36 10.69 0.99
CA ALA A 101 1.67 12.05 0.56
C ALA A 101 0.54 12.63 -0.29
N LEU A 102 0.01 11.85 -1.24
CA LEU A 102 -1.09 12.32 -2.08
C LEU A 102 -2.40 12.49 -1.31
N GLY A 103 -2.74 11.60 -0.38
CA GLY A 103 -3.90 11.78 0.51
C GLY A 103 -3.77 13.06 1.33
N TRP A 104 -2.58 13.32 1.88
CA TRP A 104 -2.29 14.54 2.62
C TRP A 104 -2.45 15.82 1.78
N PHE A 105 -1.91 15.84 0.55
CA PHE A 105 -1.99 17.01 -0.33
C PHE A 105 -3.36 17.22 -0.96
N LEU A 106 -4.09 16.13 -1.24
CA LEU A 106 -5.43 16.20 -1.83
C LEU A 106 -6.53 16.44 -0.78
N ALA A 107 -6.17 16.46 0.51
CA ALA A 107 -7.09 16.60 1.65
C ALA A 107 -8.24 15.57 1.63
N ILE A 108 -7.91 14.32 1.25
CA ILE A 108 -8.83 13.17 1.17
C ILE A 108 -8.38 12.09 2.15
#